data_AF-A0A966MUJ0-F1
#
_entry.id   AF-A0A966MUJ0-F1
#
_cell.length_a   1.000
_cell.length_b   1.000
_cell.length_c   1.000
_cell.angle_alpha   90.00
_cell.angle_beta   90.00
_cell.angle_gamma   90.00
#
_symmetry.space_group_name_H-M   'P 1'
#
loop_
_entity.id
_entity.type
_entity.pdbx_description
1 polymer ?
#
loop_
_entity_poly.entity_id
_entity_poly.type
_entity_poly.pdbx_seq_one_letter_code
_entity_poly.pdbx_strand_id
1 'polypeptide(L)'
;MVSVTWRDGEAAARACWAAGANPGPGDPTVALLPALIDLHAHFRQPGANASEDVESGTRAAAHGGYGTVALMPNTEPAADNVETL
;
A
#
# COMPACT_ATOMS: atom_id res chain seq x y z
N MET A 1 15.27 19.88 -4.96
CA MET A 1 13.87 19.77 -4.48
C MET A 1 13.25 18.57 -5.18
N VAL A 2 12.78 17.56 -4.43
CA VAL A 2 11.95 16.47 -4.98
C VAL A 2 10.54 17.02 -5.10
N SER A 3 9.91 16.88 -6.27
CA SER A 3 8.54 17.37 -6.48
C SER A 3 7.73 16.36 -7.31
N VAL A 4 6.50 16.12 -6.88
CA VAL A 4 5.50 15.36 -7.62
C VAL A 4 4.32 16.26 -7.92
N THR A 5 3.90 16.24 -9.18
CA THR A 5 2.63 16.83 -9.60
C THR A 5 1.61 15.72 -9.76
N TRP A 6 0.42 15.93 -9.20
CA TRP A 6 -0.71 15.02 -9.34
C TRP A 6 -1.82 15.70 -10.13
N ARG A 7 -2.31 15.06 -11.19
CA ARG A 7 -3.45 15.52 -12.00
C ARG A 7 -4.21 14.32 -12.53
N ASP A 8 -5.53 14.31 -12.36
CA ASP A 8 -6.44 13.31 -12.95
C ASP A 8 -6.07 11.84 -12.66
N GLY A 9 -5.51 11.57 -11.48
CA GLY A 9 -5.08 10.21 -11.08
C GLY A 9 -3.66 9.83 -11.55
N GLU A 10 -2.98 10.71 -12.28
CA GLU A 10 -1.62 10.50 -12.74
C GLU A 10 -0.61 11.30 -11.91
N ALA A 11 0.43 10.59 -11.45
CA ALA A 11 1.58 11.19 -10.80
C ALA A 11 2.71 11.37 -11.81
N ALA A 12 3.22 12.60 -11.93
CA ALA A 12 4.47 12.87 -12.63
C ALA A 12 5.53 13.36 -11.63
N ALA A 13 6.64 12.64 -11.55
CA ALA A 13 7.76 12.99 -10.67
C ALA A 13 8.91 13.58 -11.47
N ARG A 14 9.42 14.74 -11.03
CA ARG A 14 10.71 15.27 -11.49
C ARG A 14 11.73 15.01 -10.39
N ALA A 15 12.57 13.99 -10.62
CA ALA A 15 13.57 13.43 -9.71
C ALA A 15 12.99 12.79 -8.43
N CYS A 16 13.03 11.45 -8.36
CA CYS A 16 12.65 10.68 -7.16
C CYS A 16 13.76 10.64 -6.09
N TRP A 17 14.92 11.23 -6.40
CA TRP A 17 16.14 11.23 -5.59
C TRP A 17 16.63 12.66 -5.53
N ALA A 18 16.91 13.19 -4.33
CA ALA A 18 17.58 14.48 -4.22
C ALA A 18 18.99 14.35 -4.84
N ALA A 19 19.33 15.21 -5.82
CA ALA A 19 20.67 15.23 -6.40
C ALA A 19 21.71 15.40 -5.28
N GLY A 20 22.61 14.42 -5.13
CA GLY A 20 23.63 14.37 -4.07
C GLY A 20 23.30 13.49 -2.85
N ALA A 21 22.13 12.83 -2.81
CA ALA A 21 21.82 11.86 -1.76
C ALA A 21 22.67 10.58 -1.94
N ASN A 22 23.46 10.23 -0.93
CA ASN A 22 24.11 8.92 -0.80
C ASN A 22 23.40 8.15 0.32
N PRO A 23 22.35 7.35 0.02
CA PRO A 23 21.59 6.64 1.04
C PRO A 23 22.47 5.55 1.67
N GLY A 24 23.09 5.89 2.80
CA GLY A 24 23.78 4.95 3.68
C GLY A 24 23.00 4.79 4.99
N PRO A 25 23.33 3.79 5.82
CA PRO A 25 22.64 3.50 7.08
C PRO A 25 22.61 4.65 8.11
N GLY A 26 23.32 5.76 7.87
CA GLY A 26 23.51 6.88 8.80
C GLY A 26 22.91 8.22 8.37
N ASP A 27 22.21 8.31 7.24
CA ASP A 27 21.56 9.55 6.77
C ASP A 27 20.18 9.23 6.17
N PRO A 28 19.06 9.48 6.90
CA PRO A 28 17.72 9.15 6.44
C PRO A 28 17.28 10.18 5.40
N THR A 29 17.83 10.07 4.19
CA THR A 29 17.26 10.76 3.04
C THR A 29 15.87 10.21 2.77
N VAL A 30 14.85 11.07 2.88
CA VAL A 30 13.47 10.75 2.52
C VAL A 30 13.43 10.54 1.01
N ALA A 31 13.31 9.29 0.57
CA ALA A 31 13.08 8.93 -0.82
C ALA A 31 11.57 8.96 -1.11
N LEU A 32 11.19 9.54 -2.24
CA LEU A 32 9.82 9.46 -2.73
C LEU A 32 9.75 8.35 -3.78
N LEU A 33 9.02 7.30 -3.45
CA LEU A 33 8.86 6.12 -4.28
C LEU A 33 7.39 5.99 -4.71
N PRO A 34 7.10 5.32 -5.83
CA PRO A 34 5.76 4.81 -6.09
C PRO A 34 5.29 3.95 -4.93
N ALA A 35 3.99 3.97 -4.64
CA ALA A 35 3.42 3.13 -3.61
C ALA A 35 3.65 1.64 -3.93
N LEU A 36 3.93 0.85 -2.90
CA LEU A 36 4.13 -0.58 -3.04
C LEU A 36 2.81 -1.29 -3.36
N ILE A 37 2.92 -2.47 -3.95
CA ILE A 37 1.80 -3.39 -4.19
C ILE A 37 2.07 -4.65 -3.37
N ASP A 38 1.17 -4.95 -2.44
CA ASP A 38 1.18 -6.22 -1.71
C ASP A 38 0.29 -7.21 -2.44
N LEU A 39 0.87 -8.34 -2.85
CA LEU A 39 0.14 -9.39 -3.56
C LEU A 39 -0.48 -10.43 -2.62
N HIS A 40 -0.26 -10.33 -1.31
CA HIS A 40 -0.67 -11.36 -0.36
C HIS A 40 -0.99 -10.80 1.03
N ALA A 41 -2.21 -10.27 1.19
CA ALA A 41 -2.70 -9.74 2.47
C ALA A 41 -3.95 -10.50 2.98
N HIS A 42 -4.15 -10.50 4.31
CA HIS A 42 -5.33 -11.12 4.95
C HIS A 42 -6.01 -10.11 5.87
N PHE A 43 -7.10 -9.50 5.42
CA PHE A 43 -7.87 -8.53 6.23
C PHE A 43 -9.00 -9.16 7.03
N ARG A 44 -9.19 -10.49 6.94
CA ARG A 44 -10.07 -11.29 7.81
C ARG A 44 -11.57 -10.92 7.81
N GLN A 45 -11.97 -9.91 7.06
CA GLN A 45 -13.36 -9.57 6.78
C GLN A 45 -13.76 -10.03 5.36
N PRO A 46 -14.89 -10.72 5.20
CA PRO A 46 -15.89 -11.10 6.22
C PRO A 46 -15.47 -12.29 7.12
N GLY A 47 -16.07 -12.38 8.31
CA GLY A 47 -16.04 -13.55 9.21
C GLY A 47 -15.23 -13.35 10.48
N ALA A 48 -13.94 -13.04 10.36
CA ALA A 48 -13.00 -12.95 11.47
C ALA A 48 -12.59 -11.50 11.80
N ASN A 49 -13.56 -10.58 11.76
CA ASN A 49 -13.36 -9.13 11.92
C ASN A 49 -12.71 -8.71 13.25
N ALA A 50 -12.76 -9.55 14.28
CA ALA A 50 -12.08 -9.29 15.55
C ALA A 50 -10.54 -9.37 15.42
N SER A 51 -10.03 -10.08 14.41
CA SER A 51 -8.60 -10.19 14.14
C SER A 51 -8.07 -9.07 13.27
N GLU A 52 -8.83 -8.70 12.23
CA GLU A 52 -8.54 -7.57 11.36
C GLU A 52 -9.81 -7.24 10.55
N ASP A 53 -9.94 -6.00 10.07
CA ASP A 53 -11.00 -5.58 9.15
C ASP A 53 -10.44 -4.72 8.01
N VAL A 54 -11.30 -4.33 7.07
CA VAL A 54 -10.87 -3.52 5.91
C VAL A 54 -10.33 -2.15 6.33
N GLU A 55 -10.88 -1.54 7.39
CA GLU A 55 -10.45 -0.21 7.84
C GLU A 55 -9.07 -0.26 8.50
N SER A 56 -8.88 -1.18 9.46
CA SER A 56 -7.60 -1.33 10.16
C SER A 56 -6.50 -1.80 9.21
N GLY A 57 -6.81 -2.80 8.36
CA GLY A 57 -5.86 -3.37 7.41
C GLY A 57 -5.41 -2.38 6.34
N THR A 58 -6.32 -1.57 5.79
CA THR A 58 -5.94 -0.53 4.80
C THR A 58 -5.09 0.57 5.44
N ARG A 59 -5.37 0.96 6.69
CA ARG A 59 -4.53 1.92 7.43
C ARG A 59 -3.13 1.38 7.70
N ALA A 60 -3.02 0.10 8.07
CA ALA A 60 -1.74 -0.57 8.26
C ALA A 60 -0.95 -0.64 6.94
N ALA A 61 -1.60 -1.01 5.83
CA ALA A 61 -1.00 -1.04 4.50
C ALA A 61 -0.48 0.33 4.07
N ALA A 62 -1.29 1.39 4.22
CA ALA A 62 -0.91 2.76 3.91
C ALA A 62 0.28 3.23 4.77
N HIS A 63 0.30 2.87 6.07
CA HIS A 63 1.43 3.17 6.95
C HIS A 63 2.71 2.45 6.53
N GLY A 64 2.60 1.24 5.97
CA GLY A 64 3.71 0.48 5.40
C GLY A 64 4.16 0.94 4.01
N GLY A 65 3.50 1.93 3.40
CA GLY A 65 3.82 2.43 2.07
C GLY A 65 3.17 1.67 0.91
N TYR A 66 2.17 0.83 1.19
CA TYR A 66 1.39 0.13 0.18
C TYR A 66 0.21 0.98 -0.29
N GLY A 67 0.07 1.12 -1.60
CA GLY A 67 -1.07 1.77 -2.24
C GLY A 67 -2.10 0.79 -2.79
N THR A 68 -1.72 -0.48 -2.93
CA THR A 68 -2.60 -1.55 -3.41
C THR A 68 -2.27 -2.84 -2.67
N VAL A 69 -3.31 -3.57 -2.29
CA VAL A 69 -3.26 -4.83 -1.53
C VAL A 69 -4.19 -5.83 -2.20
N ALA A 70 -3.69 -7.01 -2.53
CA ALA A 70 -4.48 -8.15 -2.99
C ALA A 70 -4.85 -9.02 -1.78
N LEU A 71 -6.15 -9.08 -1.47
CA LEU A 71 -6.66 -9.83 -0.34
C LEU A 71 -6.83 -11.30 -0.72
N MET A 72 -6.38 -12.19 0.17
CA MET A 72 -6.56 -13.61 0.01
C MET A 72 -8.02 -14.02 0.27
N PRO A 73 -8.57 -14.99 -0.49
CA PRO A 73 -10.00 -15.31 -0.48
C PRO A 73 -10.46 -16.19 0.69
N ASN A 74 -9.58 -16.50 1.65
CA ASN A 74 -9.83 -17.39 2.79
C ASN A 74 -10.54 -16.66 3.95
N THR A 75 -11.58 -15.91 3.61
CA THR A 75 -12.56 -15.30 4.52
C THR A 75 -13.72 -16.26 4.79
N GLU A 76 -14.67 -15.84 5.63
CA GLU A 76 -15.90 -16.59 5.90
C GLU A 76 -17.12 -15.66 5.65
N PRO A 77 -17.88 -15.86 4.55
CA PRO A 77 -17.68 -16.88 3.50
C PRO A 77 -16.42 -16.63 2.65
N ALA A 78 -15.96 -17.68 1.97
CA ALA A 78 -14.84 -17.58 1.03
C ALA A 78 -15.25 -16.82 -0.25
N ALA A 79 -14.35 -15.99 -0.77
CA ALA A 79 -14.56 -15.23 -1.99
C ALA A 79 -14.28 -16.10 -3.24
N ASP A 80 -15.23 -16.98 -3.59
CA ASP A 80 -15.11 -17.98 -4.66
C ASP A 80 -16.26 -17.94 -5.69
N ASN A 81 -17.22 -17.04 -5.53
CA ASN A 81 -18.36 -16.88 -6.43
C ASN A 81 -18.85 -15.41 -6.45
N VAL A 82 -19.79 -15.10 -7.34
CA VAL A 82 -20.29 -13.72 -7.55
C VAL A 82 -21.04 -13.17 -6.33
N GLU A 83 -21.66 -14.03 -5.51
CA GLU A 83 -22.38 -13.59 -4.31
C GLU A 83 -21.43 -13.26 -3.15
N THR A 84 -20.21 -13.81 -3.17
CA THR A 84 -19.20 -13.63 -2.11
C THR A 84 -18.06 -12.67 -2.50
N LEU A 85 -18.08 -12.13 -3.73
CA LEU A 85 -17.23 -11.03 -4.21
C LEU A 85 -17.84 -9.67 -3.88
#